data_AF-A0A0N0AGM1-F1
#
_entry.id   AF-A0A0N0AGM1-F1
#
_cell.length_a   1.000
_cell.length_b   1.000
_cell.length_c   1.000
_cell.angle_alpha   90.00
_cell.angle_beta   90.00
_cell.angle_gamma   90.00
#
_symmetry.space_group_name_H-M   'P 1'
#
loop_
_entity.id
_entity.type
_entity.pdbx_description
1 polymer ?
#
loop_
_entity_poly.entity_id
_entity_poly.type
_entity_poly.pdbx_seq_one_letter_code
_entity_poly.pdbx_strand_id
1 'polypeptide(L)'
;MHILLTEEDAEAERVAELTGCLREELLDLDVDDVTRLPGGEPPPGARAVDVTQIGALLVTLGSSATALNQVANVIRSWMGRRHDTRPSLRLQMGEDVLEVSEATDDQVAEALEIFVARHSPAGAEP
;
A
#
# COMPACT_ATOMS: atom_id res chain seq x y z
N MET A 1 -0.87 -4.60 -8.31
CA MET A 1 0.01 -4.14 -7.23
C MET A 1 -0.65 -4.50 -5.91
N HIS A 2 0.08 -5.17 -5.01
CA HIS A 2 -0.43 -5.54 -3.69
C HIS A 2 0.07 -4.52 -2.66
N ILE A 3 -0.84 -4.04 -1.81
CA ILE A 3 -0.56 -3.13 -0.71
C ILE A 3 -0.96 -3.83 0.58
N LEU A 4 -0.07 -3.87 1.55
CA LEU A 4 -0.33 -4.39 2.88
C LEU A 4 -0.07 -3.29 3.90
N LEU A 5 -1.09 -2.94 4.65
CA LEU A 5 -1.01 -2.00 5.77
C LEU A 5 -0.96 -2.77 7.09
N THR A 6 0.01 -2.42 7.93
CA THR A 6 0.17 -2.96 9.27
C THR A 6 0.47 -1.83 10.23
N GLU A 7 -0.06 -1.85 11.44
CA GLU A 7 0.28 -0.88 12.47
C GLU A 7 0.63 -1.66 13.74
N GLU A 8 1.80 -1.40 14.31
CA GLU A 8 2.23 -2.05 15.55
C GLU A 8 1.29 -1.65 16.70
N ASP A 9 0.95 -2.62 17.55
CA ASP A 9 0.02 -2.47 18.68
C ASP A 9 -1.43 -2.10 18.27
N ALA A 10 -1.75 -2.04 16.97
CA ALA A 10 -3.09 -1.72 16.51
C ALA A 10 -4.01 -2.95 16.51
N GLU A 11 -5.24 -2.74 16.97
CA GLU A 11 -6.30 -3.73 16.88
C GLU A 11 -6.76 -3.93 15.42
N ALA A 12 -7.27 -5.13 15.13
CA ALA A 12 -7.82 -5.51 13.83
C ALA A 12 -8.83 -4.49 13.27
N GLU A 13 -9.71 -3.96 14.11
CA GLU A 13 -10.71 -2.95 13.72
C GLU A 13 -10.05 -1.66 13.22
N ARG A 14 -9.02 -1.19 13.92
CA ARG A 14 -8.28 0.01 13.55
C ARG A 14 -7.55 -0.14 12.22
N VAL A 15 -6.91 -1.29 12.00
CA VAL A 15 -6.30 -1.59 10.70
C VAL A 15 -7.37 -1.66 9.60
N ALA A 16 -8.57 -2.19 9.88
CA ALA A 16 -9.67 -2.21 8.92
C ALA A 16 -10.14 -0.80 8.54
N GLU A 17 -10.26 0.09 9.53
CA GLU A 17 -10.61 1.50 9.32
C GLU A 17 -9.54 2.21 8.47
N LEU A 18 -8.27 2.07 8.83
CA LEU A 18 -7.14 2.68 8.10
C LEU A 18 -7.07 2.18 6.65
N THR A 19 -7.18 0.86 6.45
CA THR A 19 -7.21 0.24 5.12
C THR A 19 -8.47 0.65 4.35
N GLY A 20 -9.60 0.86 5.02
CA GLY A 20 -10.81 1.41 4.44
C GLY A 20 -10.59 2.83 3.89
N CYS A 21 -10.07 3.73 4.71
CA CYS A 21 -9.77 5.10 4.30
C CYS A 21 -8.75 5.14 3.15
N LEU A 22 -7.67 4.35 3.23
CA LEU A 22 -6.67 4.28 2.16
C LEU A 22 -7.30 3.79 0.86
N ARG A 23 -8.15 2.75 0.92
CA ARG A 23 -8.87 2.24 -0.26
C ARG A 23 -9.75 3.31 -0.89
N GLU A 24 -10.47 4.11 -0.10
CA GLU A 24 -11.31 5.18 -0.62
C GLU A 24 -10.48 6.24 -1.36
N GLU A 25 -9.33 6.65 -0.81
CA GLU A 25 -8.44 7.59 -1.51
C GLU A 25 -7.81 6.99 -2.77
N LEU A 26 -7.53 5.67 -2.78
CA LEU A 26 -7.02 5.00 -3.97
C LEU A 26 -8.09 4.85 -5.06
N LEU A 27 -9.36 4.68 -4.69
CA LEU A 27 -10.49 4.58 -5.64
C LEU A 27 -10.85 5.92 -6.27
N ASP A 28 -10.45 7.04 -5.68
CA ASP A 28 -10.60 8.38 -6.28
C ASP A 28 -9.61 8.61 -7.44
N LEU A 29 -8.56 7.79 -7.52
CA LEU A 29 -7.59 7.82 -8.61
C LEU A 29 -8.12 7.13 -9.87
N ASP A 30 -7.47 7.40 -11.00
CA ASP A 30 -7.72 6.73 -12.29
C ASP A 30 -7.09 5.32 -12.32
N VAL A 31 -7.35 4.53 -11.29
CA VAL A 31 -6.97 3.11 -11.18
C VAL A 31 -8.11 2.24 -11.70
N ASP A 32 -7.77 1.05 -12.21
CA ASP A 32 -8.76 0.17 -12.83
C ASP A 32 -9.69 -0.47 -11.79
N ASP A 33 -9.11 -0.92 -10.67
CA ASP A 33 -9.86 -1.48 -9.55
C ASP A 33 -9.05 -1.45 -8.24
N VAL A 34 -9.75 -1.38 -7.10
CA VAL A 34 -9.15 -1.58 -5.76
C VAL A 34 -10.01 -2.56 -4.96
N THR A 35 -9.52 -3.79 -4.87
CA THR A 35 -10.19 -4.89 -4.15
C THR A 35 -9.50 -5.17 -2.82
N ARG A 36 -10.29 -5.36 -1.76
CA ARG A 36 -9.76 -5.89 -0.49
C ARG A 36 -9.46 -7.38 -0.69
N LEU A 37 -8.25 -7.81 -0.37
CA LEU A 37 -7.93 -9.23 -0.46
C LEU A 37 -8.54 -9.94 0.76
N PRO A 38 -9.40 -10.95 0.56
CA PRO A 38 -9.78 -11.81 1.65
C PRO A 38 -8.50 -12.53 2.07
N GLY A 39 -8.07 -12.32 3.30
CA GLY A 39 -6.91 -13.03 3.78
C GLY A 39 -7.16 -14.54 3.79
N GLY A 40 -6.11 -15.28 3.45
CA GLY A 40 -6.17 -16.73 3.42
C GLY A 40 -6.52 -17.29 4.79
N GLU A 41 -7.20 -18.44 4.79
CA GLU A 41 -7.67 -19.11 6.00
C GLU A 41 -6.57 -19.16 7.08
N PRO A 42 -6.83 -18.64 8.29
CA PRO A 42 -5.82 -18.61 9.33
C PRO A 42 -5.42 -20.05 9.68
N PRO A 43 -4.12 -20.34 9.88
CA PRO A 43 -3.72 -21.65 10.36
C PRO A 43 -4.42 -21.95 11.70
N PRO A 44 -4.95 -23.17 11.90
CA PRO A 44 -5.72 -23.49 13.09
C PRO A 44 -4.86 -23.28 14.35
N GLY A 45 -5.25 -22.32 15.19
CA GLY A 45 -4.53 -21.94 16.41
C GLY A 45 -4.13 -20.46 16.49
N ALA A 46 -4.29 -19.68 15.42
CA ALA A 46 -4.03 -18.24 15.43
C ALA A 46 -5.06 -17.50 16.31
N ARG A 47 -4.65 -17.06 17.51
CA ARG A 47 -5.43 -16.15 18.37
C ARG A 47 -5.19 -14.71 17.96
N ALA A 48 -5.76 -14.34 16.83
CA ALA A 48 -6.03 -12.98 16.38
C ALA A 48 -6.59 -13.16 14.98
N VAL A 49 -7.63 -12.41 14.61
CA VAL A 49 -7.83 -12.18 13.17
C VAL A 49 -6.50 -11.62 12.67
N ASP A 50 -5.88 -12.33 11.74
CA ASP A 50 -4.54 -12.04 11.25
C ASP A 50 -4.59 -10.63 10.65
N VAL A 51 -4.04 -9.64 11.35
CA VAL A 51 -4.14 -8.20 11.03
C VAL A 51 -3.63 -7.92 9.62
N THR A 52 -2.69 -8.74 9.18
CA THR A 52 -2.15 -8.83 7.82
C THR A 52 -3.23 -9.11 6.75
N GLN A 53 -4.31 -9.80 7.09
CA GLN A 53 -5.43 -10.06 6.19
C GLN A 53 -6.33 -8.85 5.99
N ILE A 54 -6.55 -8.10 7.07
CA ILE A 54 -7.38 -6.91 7.06
C ILE A 54 -6.69 -5.77 6.31
N GLY A 55 -5.37 -5.69 6.45
CA GLY A 55 -4.52 -4.68 5.85
C GLY A 55 -4.34 -4.75 4.34
N ALA A 56 -4.78 -5.84 3.69
CA ALA A 56 -4.39 -6.19 2.33
C ALA A 56 -5.34 -5.62 1.25
N LEU A 57 -4.77 -4.88 0.30
CA LEU A 57 -5.44 -4.33 -0.88
C LEU A 57 -4.74 -4.78 -2.16
N LEU A 58 -5.52 -5.22 -3.14
CA LEU A 58 -5.09 -5.43 -4.51
C LEU A 58 -5.52 -4.21 -5.34
N VAL A 59 -4.53 -3.47 -5.83
CA VAL A 59 -4.73 -2.35 -6.76
C VAL A 59 -4.41 -2.83 -8.18
N THR A 60 -5.41 -2.77 -9.05
CA THR A 60 -5.26 -3.01 -10.48
C THR A 60 -4.88 -1.68 -11.13
N LEU A 61 -3.65 -1.62 -11.61
CA LEU A 61 -3.14 -0.48 -12.38
C LEU A 61 -3.32 -0.82 -13.85
N GLY A 62 -3.89 0.08 -14.64
CA GLY A 62 -3.88 -0.04 -16.10
C GLY A 62 -2.46 0.02 -16.66
N SER A 63 -2.31 -0.07 -17.99
CA SER A 63 -1.00 0.01 -18.68
C SER A 63 -0.30 1.38 -18.61
N SER A 64 -0.76 2.30 -17.75
CA SER A 64 -0.27 3.66 -17.66
C SER A 64 0.70 3.84 -16.49
N ALA A 65 1.93 4.28 -16.79
CA ALA A 65 2.91 4.72 -15.80
C ALA A 65 2.38 5.85 -14.89
N THR A 66 1.38 6.60 -15.37
CA THR A 66 0.73 7.68 -14.63
C THR A 66 -0.06 7.14 -13.43
N ALA A 67 -0.74 6.00 -13.55
CA ALA A 67 -1.54 5.43 -12.46
C ALA A 67 -0.66 5.04 -11.27
N LEU A 68 0.51 4.43 -11.53
CA LEU A 68 1.47 4.08 -10.48
C LEU A 68 2.00 5.33 -9.74
N ASN A 69 2.34 6.39 -10.48
CA ASN A 69 2.77 7.67 -9.90
C ASN A 69 1.69 8.32 -9.01
N GLN A 70 0.42 8.27 -9.44
CA GLN A 70 -0.68 8.80 -8.66
C GLN A 70 -0.87 8.03 -7.36
N VAL A 71 -0.82 6.70 -7.42
CA VAL A 71 -0.94 5.85 -6.23
C VAL A 71 0.21 6.10 -5.26
N ALA A 72 1.45 6.19 -5.74
CA ALA A 72 2.58 6.54 -4.89
C ALA A 72 2.41 7.91 -4.20
N ASN A 73 1.91 8.92 -4.92
CA ASN A 73 1.64 10.24 -4.33
C ASN A 73 0.53 10.19 -3.26
N VAL A 74 -0.55 9.44 -3.48
CA VAL A 74 -1.60 9.25 -2.48
C VAL A 74 -1.06 8.55 -1.25
N ILE A 75 -0.31 7.45 -1.41
CA ILE A 75 0.31 6.74 -0.28
C ILE A 75 1.22 7.65 0.52
N ARG A 76 2.07 8.45 -0.14
CA ARG A 76 2.94 9.43 0.51
C ARG A 76 2.14 10.45 1.31
N SER A 77 1.12 11.04 0.68
CA SER A 77 0.27 12.04 1.35
C SER A 77 -0.48 11.44 2.53
N TRP A 78 -1.00 10.23 2.38
CA TRP A 78 -1.72 9.50 3.41
C TRP A 78 -0.82 9.18 4.60
N MET A 79 0.41 8.70 4.37
CA MET A 79 1.37 8.44 5.45
C MET A 79 1.79 9.71 6.18
N GLY A 80 2.02 10.82 5.45
CA GLY A 80 2.38 12.08 6.10
C GLY A 80 1.26 12.67 6.97
N ARG A 81 -0.02 12.40 6.65
CA ARG A 81 -1.15 12.76 7.52
C ARG A 81 -1.24 11.89 8.77
N ARG A 82 -0.56 10.74 8.80
CA ARG A 82 -0.59 9.75 9.90
C ARG A 82 0.74 9.71 10.67
N HIS A 83 1.48 10.83 10.69
CA HIS A 83 2.78 10.93 11.35
C HIS A 83 2.73 10.57 12.87
N ASP A 84 1.59 10.73 13.54
CA ASP A 84 1.43 10.36 14.95
C ASP A 84 1.37 8.84 15.20
N THR A 85 0.88 8.06 14.23
CA THR A 85 0.65 6.60 14.41
C THR A 85 1.60 5.75 13.57
N ARG A 86 2.30 6.36 12.60
CA ARG A 86 3.36 5.75 11.78
C ARG A 86 3.03 4.32 11.30
N PRO A 87 1.91 4.15 10.58
CA PRO A 87 1.55 2.85 10.04
C PRO A 87 2.63 2.36 9.06
N SER A 88 2.95 1.07 9.14
CA SER A 88 3.82 0.39 8.20
C SER A 88 3.07 -0.01 6.95
N LEU A 89 3.71 0.17 5.80
CA LEU A 89 3.15 -0.13 4.49
C LEU A 89 4.13 -0.97 3.68
N ARG A 90 3.62 -2.06 3.12
CA ARG A 90 4.36 -2.94 2.22
C ARG A 90 3.69 -2.96 0.85
N LEU A 91 4.42 -2.53 -0.16
CA LEU A 91 4.01 -2.52 -1.56
C LEU A 91 4.72 -3.65 -2.29
N GLN A 92 3.99 -4.40 -3.10
CA GLN A 92 4.54 -5.49 -3.90
C GLN A 92 4.03 -5.40 -5.34
N MET A 93 4.96 -5.48 -6.29
CA MET A 93 4.66 -5.47 -7.72
C MET A 93 5.55 -6.48 -8.44
N GLY A 94 4.98 -7.62 -8.82
CA GLY A 94 5.77 -8.73 -9.35
C GLY A 94 6.71 -9.31 -8.29
N GLU A 95 8.00 -9.31 -8.58
CA GLU A 95 9.08 -9.77 -7.69
C GLU A 95 9.62 -8.66 -6.78
N ASP A 96 9.36 -7.39 -7.09
CA ASP A 96 9.79 -6.27 -6.28
C ASP A 96 8.85 -6.04 -5.09
N VAL A 97 9.48 -5.73 -3.96
CA VAL A 97 8.81 -5.40 -2.71
C VAL A 97 9.45 -4.14 -2.14
N LEU A 98 8.62 -3.16 -1.80
CA LEU A 98 9.00 -1.99 -1.03
C LEU A 98 8.29 -2.07 0.33
N GLU A 99 9.07 -2.10 1.41
CA GLU A 99 8.55 -2.02 2.78
C GLU A 99 8.94 -0.68 3.37
N VAL A 100 7.96 0.01 3.96
CA VAL A 100 8.12 1.31 4.58
C VAL A 100 7.57 1.21 5.99
N SER A 101 8.48 1.24 6.96
CA SER A 101 8.19 1.14 8.39
C SER A 101 9.02 2.19 9.12
N GLU A 102 8.41 2.91 10.07
CA GLU A 102 9.07 3.93 10.89
C GLU A 102 9.83 5.02 10.09
N ALA A 103 9.48 5.21 8.82
CA ALA A 103 10.17 6.12 7.91
C ALA A 103 9.69 7.57 8.08
N THR A 104 10.58 8.53 7.87
CA THR A 104 10.22 9.95 7.77
C THR A 104 9.54 10.26 6.44
N ASP A 105 8.79 11.36 6.36
CA ASP A 105 8.11 11.77 5.12
C ASP A 105 9.04 11.84 3.90
N ASP A 106 10.30 12.23 4.13
CA ASP A 106 11.35 12.33 3.12
C ASP A 106 11.82 10.94 2.66
N GLN A 107 12.05 10.02 3.60
CA GLN A 107 12.40 8.62 3.30
C GLN A 107 11.27 7.89 2.58
N VAL A 108 10.02 8.12 2.99
CA VAL A 108 8.82 7.61 2.32
C VAL A 108 8.79 8.10 0.87
N ALA A 109 9.01 9.40 0.67
CA ALA A 109 8.98 10.00 -0.66
C ALA A 109 10.07 9.43 -1.58
N GLU A 110 11.31 9.36 -1.09
CA GLU A 110 12.45 8.82 -1.84
C GLU A 110 12.24 7.34 -2.19
N ALA A 111 11.81 6.52 -1.23
CA ALA A 111 11.60 5.09 -1.45
C ALA A 111 10.49 4.83 -2.48
N LEU A 112 9.38 5.58 -2.40
CA LEU A 112 8.31 5.52 -3.38
C LEU A 112 8.76 5.99 -4.76
N GLU A 113 9.55 7.07 -4.86
CA GLU A 113 10.08 7.55 -6.13
C GLU A 113 10.95 6.48 -6.81
N ILE A 114 11.84 5.83 -6.06
CA ILE A 114 12.70 4.74 -6.59
C ILE A 114 11.85 3.54 -7.05
N PHE A 115 10.83 3.17 -6.28
CA PHE A 115 9.94 2.06 -6.63
C PHE A 115 9.15 2.37 -7.90
N VAL A 116 8.61 3.59 -8.02
CA VAL A 116 7.93 4.04 -9.23
C VAL A 116 8.89 4.08 -10.41
N ALA A 117 10.11 4.60 -10.26
CA ALA A 117 11.09 4.67 -11.35
C ALA A 117 11.48 3.28 -11.88
N ARG A 118 11.48 2.26 -11.02
CA ARG A 118 11.78 0.87 -11.40
C ARG A 118 10.64 0.19 -12.16
N HIS A 119 9.39 0.52 -11.82
CA HIS A 119 8.19 -0.11 -12.39
C HIS A 119 7.49 0.73 -13.45
N SER A 120 7.80 2.01 -13.52
CA SER A 120 7.51 2.83 -14.68
C SER A 120 8.35 2.25 -15.81
N PRO A 121 7.77 1.92 -16.96
CA PRO A 121 8.56 1.69 -18.15
C PRO A 121 9.27 3.01 -18.46
N ALA A 122 10.49 3.17 -17.93
CA ALA A 122 11.44 4.11 -18.48
C ALA A 122 11.46 3.83 -19.98
N GLY A 123 11.22 4.88 -20.77
CA GLY A 123 10.90 4.79 -22.18
C GLY A 123 11.71 3.71 -22.87
N ALA A 124 11.01 2.85 -23.61
CA ALA A 124 11.64 2.21 -24.75
C ALA A 124 12.13 3.35 -25.66
N GLU A 125 13.38 3.76 -25.47
CA GLU A 125 14.08 4.58 -26.43
C GLU A 125 14.09 3.79 -27.76
N PRO A 126 13.63 4.38 -28.87
CA PRO A 126 13.61 3.74 -30.18
C PRO A 126 15.01 3.54 -30.78
#